data_AF-A0A3P3XIZ2-F1
#
_entry.id   AF-A0A3P3XIZ2-F1
#
_cell.length_a   1.000
_cell.length_b   1.000
_cell.length_c   1.000
_cell.angle_alpha   90.00
_cell.angle_beta   90.00
_cell.angle_gamma   90.00
#
_symmetry.space_group_name_H-M   'P 1'
#
loop_
_entity.id
_entity.type
_entity.pdbx_description
1 polymer ?
#
loop_
_entity_poly.entity_id
_entity_poly.type
_entity_poly.pdbx_seq_one_letter_code
_entity_poly.pdbx_strand_id
1 'polypeptide(L)'
;MKTTSGTSKAAFYLRKGIYELAHHRPAKALALLRQSVEITPPSCENDLSKALYWLSIALLRLDQRELAVKSLANAQKIRRQSYARKVYVRNINEYGMLKRPTRELDDLYAFVSIQLSSYLLKKPQHRFGSQAEHSAVLKLILETWKQLKDSDEFKSLECGEKLLLFRKLKIDFPIFGSYSTSPRYSERFAMNIASVGMRTCSCGSGLPFEQCCGRVQGLSEI
;
A
#
# COMPACT_ATOMS: atom_id res chain seq x y z
N MET A 1 -0.21 -33.18 12.10
CA MET A 1 -0.85 -32.80 13.39
C MET A 1 0.07 -31.88 14.22
N LYS A 2 0.23 -30.60 13.84
CA LYS A 2 1.00 -29.58 14.61
C LYS A 2 0.27 -28.21 14.75
N THR A 3 -0.97 -28.12 14.29
CA THR A 3 -1.68 -26.83 14.10
C THR A 3 -2.32 -26.27 15.38
N THR A 4 -2.65 -27.11 16.37
CA THR A 4 -3.42 -26.70 17.55
C THR A 4 -2.63 -25.79 18.51
N SER A 5 -1.32 -26.03 18.68
CA SER A 5 -0.45 -25.23 19.55
C SER A 5 -0.24 -23.80 19.02
N GLY A 6 -0.03 -23.66 17.70
CA GLY A 6 0.17 -22.36 17.05
C GLY A 6 -1.08 -21.48 17.11
N THR A 7 -2.26 -22.05 16.82
CA THR A 7 -3.54 -21.32 16.88
C THR A 7 -3.86 -20.84 18.29
N SER A 8 -3.57 -21.64 19.32
CA SER A 8 -3.75 -21.24 20.73
C SER A 8 -2.86 -20.05 21.10
N LYS A 9 -1.58 -20.05 20.70
CA LYS A 9 -0.66 -18.92 20.92
C LYS A 9 -1.09 -17.67 20.16
N ALA A 10 -1.48 -17.80 18.88
CA ALA A 10 -1.98 -16.68 18.09
C ALA A 10 -3.20 -16.01 18.73
N ALA A 11 -4.14 -16.80 19.26
CA ALA A 11 -5.31 -16.31 19.96
C ALA A 11 -4.96 -15.60 21.28
N PHE A 12 -3.95 -16.10 22.01
CA PHE A 12 -3.43 -15.44 23.22
C PHE A 12 -2.90 -14.03 22.89
N TYR A 13 -2.03 -13.91 21.89
CA TYR A 13 -1.47 -12.62 21.47
C TYR A 13 -2.55 -11.66 20.98
N LEU A 14 -3.55 -12.17 20.25
CA LEU A 14 -4.68 -11.37 19.80
C LEU A 14 -5.44 -10.78 20.99
N ARG A 15 -5.83 -11.60 21.97
CA ARG A 15 -6.58 -11.15 23.16
C ARG A 15 -5.78 -10.13 23.97
N LYS A 16 -4.48 -10.41 24.18
CA LYS A 16 -3.60 -9.49 24.92
C LYS A 16 -3.40 -8.17 24.17
N GLY A 17 -3.28 -8.20 22.85
CA GLY A 17 -3.21 -7.00 22.02
C GLY A 17 -4.46 -6.13 22.10
N ILE A 18 -5.65 -6.76 22.05
CA ILE A 18 -6.94 -6.07 22.22
C ILE A 18 -7.05 -5.47 23.64
N TYR A 19 -6.59 -6.19 24.66
CA TYR A 19 -6.52 -5.69 26.03
C TYR A 19 -5.65 -4.44 26.14
N GLU A 20 -4.45 -4.42 25.56
CA GLU A 20 -3.58 -3.23 25.56
C GLU A 20 -4.22 -2.06 24.77
N LEU A 21 -4.98 -2.32 23.70
CA LEU A 21 -5.77 -1.28 23.03
C LEU A 21 -6.83 -0.70 23.95
N ALA A 22 -7.56 -1.54 24.70
CA ALA A 22 -8.56 -1.06 25.66
C ALA A 22 -7.93 -0.16 26.75
N HIS A 23 -6.65 -0.40 27.09
CA HIS A 23 -5.89 0.38 28.07
C HIS A 23 -5.08 1.53 27.46
N HIS A 24 -5.41 1.98 26.24
CA HIS A 24 -4.75 3.10 25.56
C HIS A 24 -3.23 2.93 25.40
N ARG A 25 -2.74 1.70 25.21
CA ARG A 25 -1.32 1.38 24.98
C ARG A 25 -1.10 0.83 23.55
N PRO A 26 -1.29 1.65 22.51
CA PRO A 26 -1.30 1.18 21.13
C PRO A 26 0.06 0.65 20.65
N ALA A 27 1.19 1.16 21.17
CA ALA A 27 2.52 0.63 20.84
C ALA A 27 2.74 -0.81 21.34
N LYS A 28 2.29 -1.11 22.56
CA LYS A 28 2.34 -2.48 23.12
C LYS A 28 1.39 -3.40 22.37
N ALA A 29 0.19 -2.91 22.07
CA ALA A 29 -0.78 -3.65 21.26
C ALA A 29 -0.23 -3.99 19.88
N LEU A 30 0.45 -3.04 19.21
CA LEU A 30 1.05 -3.23 17.90
C LEU A 30 2.00 -4.44 17.89
N ALA A 31 2.91 -4.51 18.86
CA ALA A 31 3.87 -5.62 18.96
C ALA A 31 3.16 -6.98 19.14
N LEU A 32 2.16 -7.06 20.01
CA LEU A 32 1.39 -8.28 20.26
C LEU A 32 0.56 -8.70 19.05
N LEU A 33 -0.09 -7.74 18.37
CA LEU A 33 -0.93 -8.00 17.21
C LEU A 33 -0.09 -8.44 16.00
N ARG A 34 1.12 -7.91 15.83
CA ARG A 34 2.08 -8.41 14.83
C ARG A 34 2.43 -9.87 15.07
N GLN A 35 2.76 -10.24 16.31
CA GLN A 35 3.03 -11.64 16.67
C GLN A 35 1.82 -12.55 16.40
N SER A 36 0.61 -12.07 16.68
CA SER A 36 -0.62 -12.81 16.34
C SER A 36 -0.74 -13.07 14.83
N VAL A 37 -0.51 -12.06 13.99
CA VAL A 37 -0.54 -12.20 12.53
C VAL A 37 0.55 -13.16 12.03
N GLU A 38 1.77 -13.06 12.54
CA GLU A 38 2.91 -13.90 12.14
C GLU A 38 2.71 -15.39 12.48
N ILE A 39 2.06 -15.69 13.60
CA ILE A 39 1.83 -17.07 14.05
C ILE A 39 0.56 -17.67 13.42
N THR A 40 -0.40 -16.85 13.00
CA THR A 40 -1.67 -17.35 12.44
C THR A 40 -1.44 -17.93 11.04
N PRO A 41 -1.74 -19.22 10.81
CA PRO A 41 -1.54 -19.82 9.49
C PRO A 41 -2.54 -19.24 8.48
N PRO A 42 -2.18 -19.12 7.18
CA PRO A 42 -3.09 -18.63 6.14
C PRO A 42 -4.38 -19.44 5.99
N SER A 43 -4.38 -20.72 6.39
CA SER A 43 -5.58 -21.58 6.38
C SER A 43 -6.64 -21.16 7.42
N CYS A 44 -6.24 -20.43 8.47
CA CYS A 44 -7.16 -19.89 9.48
C CYS A 44 -7.65 -18.50 9.08
N GLU A 45 -8.36 -18.40 7.95
CA GLU A 45 -8.77 -17.13 7.34
C GLU A 45 -9.51 -16.18 8.28
N ASN A 46 -10.39 -16.71 9.15
CA ASN A 46 -11.16 -15.89 10.08
C ASN A 46 -10.25 -15.21 11.11
N ASP A 47 -9.37 -16.00 11.72
CA ASP A 47 -8.47 -15.52 12.77
C ASP A 47 -7.43 -14.57 12.19
N LEU A 48 -6.91 -14.87 11.00
CA LEU A 48 -5.95 -14.01 10.31
C LEU A 48 -6.56 -12.67 9.91
N SER A 49 -7.78 -12.69 9.32
CA SER A 49 -8.50 -11.46 8.99
C SER A 49 -8.80 -10.62 10.23
N LYS A 50 -9.19 -11.26 11.35
CA LYS A 50 -9.43 -10.59 12.63
C LYS A 50 -8.14 -10.00 13.22
N ALA A 51 -7.03 -10.71 13.17
CA ALA A 51 -5.74 -10.23 13.66
C ALA A 51 -5.25 -9.02 12.84
N LEU A 52 -5.33 -9.09 11.50
CA LEU A 52 -5.00 -7.97 10.61
C LEU A 52 -5.92 -6.76 10.81
N TYR A 53 -7.21 -7.00 11.09
CA TYR A 53 -8.13 -5.92 11.45
C TYR A 53 -7.69 -5.21 12.73
N TRP A 54 -7.45 -5.93 13.83
CA TRP A 54 -7.03 -5.30 15.08
C TRP A 54 -5.65 -4.65 14.98
N LEU A 55 -4.74 -5.25 14.20
CA LEU A 55 -3.46 -4.64 13.86
C LEU A 55 -3.65 -3.27 13.19
N SER A 56 -4.61 -3.16 12.27
CA SER A 56 -4.94 -1.86 11.64
C SER A 56 -5.44 -0.82 12.66
N ILE A 57 -6.21 -1.24 13.67
CA ILE A 57 -6.67 -0.33 14.73
C ILE A 57 -5.50 0.18 15.58
N ALA A 58 -4.54 -0.67 15.90
CA ALA A 58 -3.32 -0.26 16.61
C ALA A 58 -2.50 0.75 15.78
N LEU A 59 -2.35 0.50 14.47
CA LEU A 59 -1.67 1.40 13.55
C LEU A 59 -2.37 2.76 13.42
N LEU A 60 -3.71 2.78 13.33
CA LEU A 60 -4.49 4.01 13.29
C LEU A 60 -4.31 4.85 14.57
N ARG A 61 -4.26 4.20 15.74
CA ARG A 61 -4.03 4.89 17.03
C ARG A 61 -2.60 5.43 17.19
N LEU A 62 -1.66 4.99 16.36
CA LEU A 62 -0.29 5.50 16.27
C LEU A 62 -0.10 6.47 15.10
N ASP A 63 -1.19 6.90 14.46
CA ASP A 63 -1.21 7.73 13.24
C ASP A 63 -0.44 7.12 12.04
N GLN A 64 -0.20 5.81 12.06
CA GLN A 64 0.43 5.06 10.96
C GLN A 64 -0.62 4.63 9.93
N ARG A 65 -1.33 5.61 9.35
CA ARG A 65 -2.55 5.39 8.54
C ARG A 65 -2.33 4.57 7.28
N GLU A 66 -1.22 4.78 6.57
CA GLU A 66 -0.93 4.03 5.33
C GLU A 66 -0.62 2.55 5.61
N LEU A 67 0.11 2.27 6.69
CA LEU A 67 0.33 0.89 7.15
C LEU A 67 -0.98 0.25 7.62
N ALA A 68 -1.89 1.03 8.23
CA ALA A 68 -3.21 0.53 8.58
C ALA A 68 -4.03 0.15 7.33
N VAL A 69 -3.98 0.97 6.27
CA VAL A 69 -4.59 0.65 4.97
C VAL A 69 -4.00 -0.63 4.38
N LYS A 70 -2.67 -0.83 4.46
CA LYS A 70 -2.02 -2.08 4.05
C LYS A 70 -2.57 -3.29 4.81
N SER A 71 -2.70 -3.19 6.14
CA SER A 71 -3.23 -4.26 6.98
C SER A 71 -4.70 -4.58 6.62
N LEU A 72 -5.52 -3.54 6.43
CA LEU A 72 -6.92 -3.67 6.01
C LEU A 72 -7.06 -4.26 4.61
N ALA A 73 -6.19 -3.87 3.67
CA ALA A 73 -6.17 -4.39 2.31
C ALA A 73 -5.91 -5.90 2.29
N ASN A 74 -5.08 -6.41 3.20
CA ASN A 74 -4.85 -7.85 3.36
C ASN A 74 -6.05 -8.53 4.05
N ALA A 75 -6.59 -7.93 5.12
CA ALA A 75 -7.73 -8.49 5.86
C ALA A 75 -8.98 -8.67 4.98
N GLN A 76 -9.28 -7.68 4.13
CA GLN A 76 -10.48 -7.69 3.27
C GLN A 76 -10.36 -8.71 2.12
N LYS A 77 -9.16 -8.96 1.60
CA LYS A 77 -8.91 -9.98 0.56
C LYS A 77 -9.24 -11.38 1.08
N ILE A 78 -8.90 -11.64 2.35
CA ILE A 78 -9.16 -12.92 3.01
C ILE A 78 -10.66 -13.07 3.31
N ARG A 79 -11.32 -12.04 3.86
CA ARG A 79 -12.74 -12.10 4.22
C ARG A 79 -13.53 -10.94 3.61
N ARG A 80 -14.25 -11.25 2.53
CA ARG A 80 -15.05 -10.30 1.75
C ARG A 80 -16.22 -9.67 2.50
N GLN A 81 -16.75 -10.32 3.54
CA GLN A 81 -17.89 -9.82 4.34
C GLN A 81 -17.46 -9.38 5.75
N SER A 82 -16.18 -9.05 5.93
CA SER A 82 -15.65 -8.63 7.23
C SER A 82 -15.91 -7.15 7.52
N TYR A 83 -15.90 -6.80 8.82
CA TYR A 83 -15.84 -5.40 9.24
C TYR A 83 -14.58 -4.69 8.70
N ALA A 84 -13.47 -5.42 8.52
CA ALA A 84 -12.26 -4.90 7.90
C ALA A 84 -12.51 -4.36 6.50
N ARG A 85 -13.36 -5.01 5.68
CA ARG A 85 -13.74 -4.48 4.37
C ARG A 85 -14.47 -3.14 4.47
N LYS A 86 -15.42 -3.02 5.39
CA LYS A 86 -16.19 -1.77 5.58
C LYS A 86 -15.24 -0.62 5.93
N VAL A 87 -14.30 -0.86 6.84
CA VAL A 87 -13.28 0.13 7.21
C VAL A 87 -12.34 0.43 6.04
N TYR A 88 -11.88 -0.59 5.32
CA TYR A 88 -11.00 -0.43 4.16
C TYR A 88 -11.62 0.50 3.11
N VAL A 89 -12.80 0.15 2.59
CA VAL A 89 -13.47 0.87 1.49
C VAL A 89 -13.78 2.32 1.88
N ARG A 90 -14.11 2.60 3.14
CA ARG A 90 -14.37 3.96 3.61
C ARG A 90 -13.12 4.85 3.54
N ASN A 91 -11.95 4.28 3.83
CA ASN A 91 -10.70 5.02 4.02
C ASN A 91 -9.82 5.13 2.77
N ILE A 92 -10.13 4.40 1.70
CA ILE A 92 -9.33 4.46 0.47
C ILE A 92 -9.92 5.40 -0.58
N ASN A 93 -9.05 5.91 -1.46
CA ASN A 93 -9.39 6.59 -2.71
C ASN A 93 -9.48 5.59 -3.89
N GLU A 94 -9.65 6.12 -5.10
CA GLU A 94 -9.80 5.31 -6.32
C GLU A 94 -8.51 4.56 -6.71
N TYR A 95 -7.35 5.06 -6.28
CA TYR A 95 -6.04 4.40 -6.45
C TYR A 95 -5.76 3.29 -5.41
N GLY A 96 -6.70 3.05 -4.49
CA GLY A 96 -6.53 2.10 -3.39
C GLY A 96 -5.56 2.57 -2.29
N MET A 97 -5.22 3.86 -2.28
CA MET A 97 -4.40 4.54 -1.26
C MET A 97 -5.28 5.20 -0.21
N LEU A 98 -4.69 5.68 0.89
CA LEU A 98 -5.41 6.47 1.89
C LEU A 98 -6.03 7.73 1.26
N LYS A 99 -7.34 7.91 1.46
CA LYS A 99 -8.09 9.07 0.99
C LYS A 99 -7.58 10.38 1.59
N ARG A 100 -7.32 11.36 0.74
CA ARG A 100 -6.90 12.72 1.11
C ARG A 100 -8.08 13.70 1.11
N PRO A 101 -7.92 14.93 1.63
CA PRO A 101 -9.00 15.93 1.66
C PRO A 101 -9.55 16.32 0.29
N THR A 102 -8.73 16.24 -0.77
CA THR A 102 -9.12 16.60 -2.14
C THR A 102 -8.67 15.53 -3.14
N ARG A 103 -9.38 15.44 -4.26
CA ARG A 103 -9.00 14.55 -5.37
C ARG A 103 -7.64 14.90 -5.97
N GLU A 104 -7.31 16.19 -6.05
CA GLU A 104 -5.99 16.62 -6.52
C GLU A 104 -4.86 16.11 -5.61
N LEU A 105 -5.07 16.08 -4.29
CA LEU A 105 -4.11 15.48 -3.37
C LEU A 105 -4.04 13.96 -3.51
N ASP A 106 -5.17 13.28 -3.77
CA ASP A 106 -5.15 11.85 -4.09
C ASP A 106 -4.30 11.58 -5.34
N ASP A 107 -4.49 12.37 -6.41
CA ASP A 107 -3.73 12.28 -7.66
C ASP A 107 -2.24 12.55 -7.46
N LEU A 108 -1.89 13.62 -6.73
CA LEU A 108 -0.50 13.97 -6.40
C LEU A 108 0.20 12.83 -5.66
N TYR A 109 -0.42 12.29 -4.61
CA TYR A 109 0.20 11.22 -3.82
C TYR A 109 0.31 9.92 -4.62
N ALA A 110 -0.66 9.62 -5.48
CA ALA A 110 -0.57 8.48 -6.40
C ALA A 110 0.59 8.65 -7.38
N PHE A 111 0.71 9.82 -8.00
CA PHE A 111 1.81 10.14 -8.91
C PHE A 111 3.17 10.02 -8.22
N VAL A 112 3.34 10.67 -7.07
CA VAL A 112 4.59 10.62 -6.29
C VAL A 112 4.95 9.19 -5.92
N SER A 113 3.99 8.41 -5.43
CA SER A 113 4.23 7.02 -5.02
C SER A 113 4.66 6.14 -6.20
N ILE A 114 4.00 6.28 -7.36
CA ILE A 114 4.35 5.54 -8.58
C ILE A 114 5.79 5.88 -9.04
N GLN A 115 6.13 7.17 -9.08
CA GLN A 115 7.45 7.60 -9.54
C GLN A 115 8.55 7.21 -8.55
N LEU A 116 8.31 7.35 -7.25
CA LEU A 116 9.26 6.90 -6.21
C LEU A 116 9.47 5.39 -6.24
N SER A 117 8.39 4.59 -6.31
CA SER A 117 8.52 3.13 -6.47
C SER A 117 9.32 2.78 -7.73
N SER A 118 9.02 3.42 -8.86
CA SER A 118 9.75 3.16 -10.12
C SER A 118 11.23 3.55 -10.02
N TYR A 119 11.56 4.59 -9.26
CA TYR A 119 12.95 4.99 -9.02
C TYR A 119 13.67 3.98 -8.13
N LEU A 120 13.09 3.64 -6.97
CA LEU A 120 13.69 2.73 -5.99
C LEU A 120 13.82 1.30 -6.51
N LEU A 121 12.90 0.84 -7.36
CA LEU A 121 13.01 -0.47 -8.02
C LEU A 121 14.25 -0.60 -8.91
N LYS A 122 14.77 0.51 -9.47
CA LYS A 122 16.01 0.51 -10.26
C LYS A 122 17.27 0.42 -9.40
N LYS A 123 17.17 0.64 -8.09
CA LYS A 123 18.33 0.61 -7.17
C LYS A 123 18.51 -0.79 -6.56
N PRO A 124 19.75 -1.29 -6.44
CA PRO A 124 20.02 -2.61 -5.86
C PRO A 124 19.50 -2.80 -4.42
N GLN A 125 19.50 -1.73 -3.63
CA GLN A 125 19.09 -1.77 -2.21
C GLN A 125 17.66 -1.27 -2.00
N HIS A 126 16.93 -0.91 -3.06
CA HIS A 126 15.57 -0.35 -3.00
C HIS A 126 15.39 0.82 -2.03
N ARG A 127 16.46 1.60 -1.79
CA ARG A 127 16.48 2.75 -0.88
C ARG A 127 17.35 3.86 -1.42
N PHE A 128 17.12 5.08 -0.94
CA PHE A 128 17.99 6.22 -1.19
C PHE A 128 19.36 6.00 -0.53
N GLY A 129 20.42 6.39 -1.23
CA GLY A 129 21.79 6.37 -0.71
C GLY A 129 22.10 7.55 0.20
N SER A 130 21.35 8.65 0.08
CA SER A 130 21.51 9.84 0.94
C SER A 130 20.23 10.67 1.02
N GLN A 131 20.16 11.55 2.01
CA GLN A 131 19.08 12.54 2.09
C GLN A 131 19.10 13.53 0.91
N ALA A 132 20.29 13.86 0.39
CA ALA A 132 20.43 14.75 -0.78
C ALA A 132 19.82 14.13 -2.04
N GLU A 133 20.05 12.83 -2.26
CA GLU A 133 19.40 12.06 -3.32
C GLU A 133 17.89 12.07 -3.17
N HIS A 134 17.38 11.74 -1.98
CA HIS A 134 15.94 11.73 -1.70
C HIS A 134 15.29 13.09 -2.02
N SER A 135 15.88 14.19 -1.53
CA SER A 135 15.38 15.54 -1.79
C SER A 135 15.43 15.92 -3.27
N ALA A 136 16.50 15.57 -3.98
CA ALA A 136 16.64 15.89 -5.40
C ALA A 136 15.65 15.09 -6.27
N VAL A 137 15.46 13.81 -6.00
CA VAL A 137 14.47 12.95 -6.66
C VAL A 137 13.06 13.48 -6.41
N LEU A 138 12.71 13.79 -5.15
CA LEU A 138 11.40 14.32 -4.81
C LEU A 138 11.13 15.67 -5.49
N LYS A 139 12.15 16.55 -5.56
CA LYS A 139 12.05 17.83 -6.26
C LYS A 139 11.68 17.64 -7.74
N LEU A 140 12.38 16.75 -8.45
CA LEU A 140 12.10 16.47 -9.86
C LEU A 140 10.70 15.89 -10.07
N ILE A 141 10.24 15.02 -9.16
CA ILE A 141 8.87 14.48 -9.18
C ILE A 141 7.86 15.62 -9.02
N LEU A 142 8.04 16.51 -8.05
CA LEU A 142 7.10 17.60 -7.79
C LEU A 142 7.09 18.66 -8.93
N GLU A 143 8.24 18.92 -9.55
CA GLU A 143 8.33 19.80 -10.72
C GLU A 143 7.59 19.20 -11.91
N THR A 144 7.77 17.90 -12.15
CA THR A 144 7.04 17.16 -13.21
C THR A 144 5.53 17.15 -12.94
N TRP A 145 5.12 16.93 -11.69
CA TRP A 145 3.71 17.00 -11.29
C TRP A 145 3.11 18.37 -11.58
N LYS A 146 3.84 19.46 -11.30
CA LYS A 146 3.36 20.82 -11.56
C LYS A 146 3.09 21.04 -13.05
N GLN A 147 3.96 20.54 -13.93
CA GLN A 147 3.74 20.62 -15.38
C GLN A 147 2.54 19.78 -15.82
N LEU A 148 2.41 18.57 -15.25
CA LEU A 148 1.33 17.64 -15.60
C LEU A 148 -0.05 18.17 -15.18
N LYS A 149 -0.18 18.63 -13.93
CA LYS A 149 -1.47 19.04 -13.36
C LYS A 149 -2.08 20.25 -14.04
N ASP A 150 -1.23 21.12 -14.60
CA ASP A 150 -1.65 22.36 -15.25
C ASP A 150 -2.11 22.12 -16.69
N SER A 151 -1.83 20.96 -17.27
CA SER A 151 -2.32 20.57 -18.60
C SER A 151 -3.83 20.31 -18.61
N ASP A 152 -4.51 20.78 -19.67
CA ASP A 152 -5.96 20.59 -19.79
C ASP A 152 -6.34 19.13 -20.11
N GLU A 153 -5.47 18.41 -20.83
CA GLU A 153 -5.63 16.97 -21.07
C GLU A 153 -5.77 16.22 -19.73
N PHE A 154 -4.87 16.49 -18.77
CA PHE A 154 -4.89 15.83 -17.46
C PHE A 154 -6.18 16.05 -16.67
N LYS A 155 -6.76 17.26 -16.74
CA LYS A 155 -7.99 17.61 -16.00
C LYS A 155 -9.20 16.82 -16.48
N SER A 156 -9.21 16.41 -17.76
CA SER A 156 -10.29 15.63 -18.36
C SER A 156 -10.23 14.13 -18.08
N LEU A 157 -9.10 13.63 -17.58
CA LEU A 157 -8.87 12.20 -17.39
C LEU A 157 -9.58 11.64 -16.15
N GLU A 158 -10.14 10.45 -16.30
CA GLU A 158 -10.64 9.63 -15.19
C GLU A 158 -9.49 8.94 -14.44
N CYS A 159 -9.74 8.46 -13.21
CA CYS A 159 -8.70 7.86 -12.35
C CYS A 159 -7.91 6.73 -13.05
N GLY A 160 -8.59 5.86 -13.80
CA GLY A 160 -7.93 4.77 -14.53
C GLY A 160 -6.99 5.26 -15.63
N GLU A 161 -7.36 6.33 -16.33
CA GLU A 161 -6.55 6.96 -17.38
C GLU A 161 -5.36 7.72 -16.79
N LYS A 162 -5.59 8.45 -15.69
CA LYS A 162 -4.52 9.08 -14.89
C LYS A 162 -3.50 8.04 -14.44
N LEU A 163 -3.96 6.88 -13.95
CA LEU A 163 -3.08 5.80 -13.52
C LEU A 163 -2.21 5.25 -14.65
N LEU A 164 -2.75 5.11 -15.87
CA LEU A 164 -1.97 4.74 -17.05
C LEU A 164 -0.92 5.81 -17.39
N LEU A 165 -1.34 7.08 -17.41
CA LEU A 165 -0.46 8.22 -17.69
C LEU A 165 0.69 8.28 -16.69
N PHE A 166 0.40 8.16 -15.39
CA PHE A 166 1.41 8.16 -14.33
C PHE A 166 2.45 7.05 -14.50
N ARG A 167 2.03 5.85 -14.93
CA ARG A 167 2.95 4.72 -15.16
C ARG A 167 3.78 4.88 -16.44
N LYS A 168 3.19 5.48 -17.47
CA LYS A 168 3.82 5.75 -18.77
C LYS A 168 4.86 6.86 -18.67
N LEU A 169 4.59 7.91 -17.91
CA LEU A 169 5.50 9.04 -17.71
C LEU A 169 6.79 8.55 -17.01
N LYS A 170 7.93 8.80 -17.64
CA LYS A 170 9.26 8.53 -17.08
C LYS A 170 9.97 9.86 -16.81
N ILE A 171 10.49 9.98 -15.59
CA ILE A 171 11.34 11.10 -15.18
C ILE A 171 12.78 10.64 -15.33
N ASP A 172 13.58 11.47 -16.01
CA ASP A 172 15.02 11.27 -16.11
C ASP A 172 15.69 11.77 -14.84
N PHE A 173 16.00 10.83 -13.95
CA PHE A 173 16.70 11.14 -12.71
C PHE A 173 18.22 11.20 -12.95
N PRO A 174 18.93 12.16 -12.35
CA PRO A 174 20.38 12.21 -12.46
C PRO A 174 21.01 10.99 -11.78
N ILE A 175 22.26 10.68 -12.16
CA ILE A 175 23.00 9.55 -11.59
C ILE A 175 23.47 9.95 -10.19
N PHE A 176 22.93 9.31 -9.17
CA PHE A 176 23.35 9.48 -7.78
C PHE A 176 24.30 8.34 -7.39
N GLY A 177 25.59 8.66 -7.24
CA GLY A 177 26.63 7.73 -6.80
C GLY A 177 27.25 6.87 -7.93
N SER A 178 28.46 6.38 -7.68
CA SER A 178 29.19 5.45 -8.55
C SER A 178 28.77 4.00 -8.27
N TYR A 179 27.58 3.62 -8.73
CA TYR A 179 27.18 2.21 -8.70
C TYR A 179 27.52 1.58 -10.05
N SER A 180 28.70 0.96 -10.14
CA SER A 180 29.01 -0.01 -11.19
C SER A 180 28.20 -1.27 -10.92
N THR A 181 27.08 -1.44 -11.60
CA THR A 181 26.47 -2.77 -11.75
C THR A 181 25.54 -2.82 -12.95
N SER A 182 25.81 -3.82 -13.79
CA SER A 182 25.15 -4.16 -15.04
C SER A 182 23.65 -4.42 -14.86
N PRO A 183 22.82 -4.11 -15.87
CA PRO A 183 21.38 -4.29 -15.77
C PRO A 183 21.05 -5.80 -15.79
N ARG A 184 20.69 -6.36 -14.64
CA ARG A 184 19.89 -7.60 -14.60
C ARG A 184 18.43 -7.21 -14.55
N TYR A 185 17.88 -6.99 -15.75
CA TYR A 185 16.48 -6.71 -15.97
C TYR A 185 15.68 -7.98 -15.61
N SER A 186 15.00 -7.98 -14.47
CA SER A 186 13.91 -8.93 -14.23
C SER A 186 12.61 -8.22 -14.55
N GLU A 187 12.24 -8.29 -15.82
CA GLU A 187 10.92 -7.90 -16.30
C GLU A 187 9.91 -8.91 -15.72
N ARG A 188 9.35 -8.58 -14.56
CA ARG A 188 8.11 -9.22 -14.11
C ARG A 188 7.08 -8.12 -13.89
N PHE A 189 5.91 -8.39 -14.46
CA PHE A 189 4.69 -7.57 -14.51
C PHE A 189 4.54 -6.61 -15.69
N ALA A 190 4.74 -7.13 -16.91
CA ALA A 190 3.82 -6.80 -17.99
C ALA A 190 2.51 -7.57 -17.76
N MET A 191 1.63 -7.06 -16.87
CA MET A 191 0.23 -7.47 -16.95
C MET A 191 -0.40 -6.72 -18.11
N ASN A 192 -1.03 -7.45 -19.03
CA ASN A 192 -1.89 -6.91 -20.08
C ASN A 192 -2.94 -5.96 -19.45
N ILE A 193 -2.67 -4.65 -19.45
CA ILE A 193 -3.64 -3.62 -19.03
C ILE A 193 -4.57 -3.33 -20.21
N ALA A 194 -5.13 -4.39 -20.79
CA ALA A 194 -6.13 -4.30 -21.86
C ALA A 194 -7.53 -4.41 -21.24
N SER A 195 -7.89 -3.40 -20.44
CA SER A 195 -9.27 -2.96 -20.15
C SER A 195 -9.25 -2.01 -18.96
N VAL A 196 -8.96 -0.74 -19.20
CA VAL A 196 -9.20 0.31 -18.22
C VAL A 196 -10.68 0.61 -18.26
N GLY A 197 -11.38 0.21 -17.20
CA GLY A 197 -12.83 0.35 -17.09
C GLY A 197 -13.42 -0.72 -16.17
N MET A 198 -13.57 -0.36 -14.88
CA MET A 198 -14.49 -1.01 -13.92
C MET A 198 -14.44 -2.55 -13.82
N ARG A 199 -13.32 -3.22 -14.16
CA ARG A 199 -13.24 -4.66 -13.96
C ARG A 199 -12.98 -4.97 -12.49
N THR A 200 -13.86 -5.77 -11.90
CA THR A 200 -13.65 -6.35 -10.58
C THR A 200 -12.34 -7.13 -10.56
N CYS A 201 -11.59 -7.02 -9.46
CA CYS A 201 -10.32 -7.70 -9.29
C CYS A 201 -10.49 -9.23 -9.38
N SER A 202 -9.62 -9.88 -10.16
CA SER A 202 -9.62 -11.34 -10.38
C SER A 202 -9.28 -12.17 -9.14
N CYS A 203 -8.80 -11.55 -8.05
CA CYS A 203 -8.62 -12.25 -6.78
C CYS A 203 -9.94 -12.56 -6.07
N GLY A 204 -11.08 -12.17 -6.67
CA GLY A 204 -12.42 -12.42 -6.16
C GLY A 204 -12.85 -11.46 -5.05
N SER A 205 -12.07 -10.44 -4.67
CA SER A 205 -12.47 -9.48 -3.63
C SER A 205 -13.81 -8.79 -3.93
N GLY A 206 -14.19 -8.67 -5.21
CA GLY A 206 -15.34 -7.89 -5.66
C GLY A 206 -15.11 -6.37 -5.53
N LEU A 207 -13.86 -5.94 -5.41
CA LEU A 207 -13.46 -4.54 -5.52
C LEU A 207 -12.85 -4.28 -6.91
N PRO A 208 -12.83 -3.04 -7.42
CA PRO A 208 -12.03 -2.66 -8.58
C PRO A 208 -10.57 -3.10 -8.43
N PHE A 209 -9.91 -3.43 -9.54
CA PHE A 209 -8.53 -3.90 -9.53
C PHE A 209 -7.59 -2.91 -8.84
N GLU A 210 -7.75 -1.63 -9.13
CA GLU A 210 -7.00 -0.47 -8.63
C GLU A 210 -7.22 -0.25 -7.13
N GLN A 211 -8.32 -0.76 -6.57
CA GLN A 211 -8.60 -0.70 -5.14
C GLN A 211 -8.26 -2.01 -4.42
N CYS A 212 -7.58 -2.96 -5.06
CA CYS A 212 -7.35 -4.29 -4.49
C CYS A 212 -5.94 -4.83 -4.74
N CYS A 213 -5.73 -5.54 -5.84
CA CYS A 213 -4.42 -6.13 -6.18
C CYS A 213 -3.54 -5.18 -7.00
N GLY A 214 -4.16 -4.28 -7.76
CA GLY A 214 -3.49 -3.25 -8.55
C GLY A 214 -3.34 -1.92 -7.82
N ARG A 215 -3.59 -1.87 -6.51
CA ARG A 215 -3.51 -0.64 -5.73
C ARG A 215 -2.12 -0.03 -5.77
N VAL A 216 -2.08 1.29 -5.73
CA VAL A 216 -0.85 2.03 -5.50
C VAL A 216 -0.47 1.90 -4.02
N GLN A 217 0.81 1.64 -3.76
CA GLN A 217 1.36 1.57 -2.40
C GLN A 217 1.53 2.98 -1.85
N GLY A 218 1.15 3.21 -0.58
CA GLY A 218 1.43 4.48 0.11
C GLY A 218 2.92 4.72 0.28
N LEU A 219 3.32 5.96 0.53
CA LEU A 219 4.72 6.35 0.73
C LEU A 219 5.39 5.59 1.89
N SER A 220 4.63 5.26 2.93
CA SER A 220 5.12 4.49 4.09
C SER A 220 5.20 2.99 3.82
N GLU A 221 4.71 2.52 2.68
CA GLU A 221 4.74 1.12 2.27
C GLU A 221 5.86 0.77 1.29
N ILE A 222 6.45 1.80 0.68
CA ILE A 222 7.56 1.76 -0.28
C ILE A 222 8.87 1.81 0.49
#